data_AF-A0AAW6E2K1-F1
#
_entry.id   AF-A0AAW6E2K1-F1
#
_cell.length_a   1.000
_cell.length_b   1.000
_cell.length_c   1.000
_cell.angle_alpha   90.00
_cell.angle_beta   90.00
_cell.angle_gamma   90.00
#
_symmetry.space_group_name_H-M   'P 1'
#
loop_
_entity.id
_entity.type
_entity.pdbx_description
1 polymer ?
#
loop_
_entity_poly.entity_id
_entity_poly.type
_entity_poly.pdbx_seq_one_letter_code
_entity_poly.pdbx_strand_id
1 'polypeptide(L)'
;MAGCKVVKASMDQSVTNLLNCSTQYEEAATTFVAAFKAAIEAMEGDAKDALVEFFETNIEGLVTKDIPGAVKGLSELLKANAQNFDDVDAQLANSIRGNGGGNGGN
;
A
#
# COMPACT_ATOMS: atom_id res chain seq x y z
N MET A 1 -19.13 -2.74 -21.40
CA MET A 1 -18.26 -1.82 -20.65
C MET A 1 -18.72 -1.49 -19.22
N ALA A 2 -19.85 -2.02 -18.71
CA ALA A 2 -20.26 -1.79 -17.32
C ALA A 2 -19.41 -2.55 -16.28
N GLY A 3 -18.93 -3.76 -16.62
CA GLY A 3 -18.09 -4.58 -15.74
C GLY A 3 -16.75 -3.94 -15.37
N CYS A 4 -16.06 -3.30 -16.32
CA CYS A 4 -14.76 -2.66 -16.07
C CYS A 4 -14.86 -1.51 -15.06
N LYS A 5 -15.93 -0.71 -15.12
CA LYS A 5 -16.18 0.40 -14.18
C LYS A 5 -16.44 -0.07 -12.75
N VAL A 6 -17.20 -1.14 -12.58
CA VAL A 6 -17.52 -1.70 -11.25
C VAL A 6 -16.28 -2.31 -10.60
N VAL A 7 -15.48 -3.05 -11.39
CA VAL A 7 -14.24 -3.67 -10.91
C VAL A 7 -13.20 -2.62 -10.53
N LYS A 8 -13.08 -1.53 -11.31
CA LYS A 8 -12.20 -0.41 -10.97
C LYS A 8 -12.60 0.27 -9.66
N ALA A 9 -13.88 0.59 -9.48
CA ALA A 9 -14.35 1.23 -8.24
C ALA A 9 -14.05 0.36 -7.00
N SER A 10 -14.19 -0.97 -7.14
CA SER A 10 -13.80 -1.90 -6.08
C SER A 10 -12.29 -1.89 -5.83
N MET A 11 -11.45 -1.83 -6.87
CA MET A 11 -9.99 -1.72 -6.73
C MET A 11 -9.57 -0.41 -6.07
N ASP A 12 -10.14 0.72 -6.48
CA ASP A 12 -9.87 2.04 -5.89
C ASP A 12 -10.22 2.03 -4.39
N GLN A 13 -11.35 1.43 -4.01
CA GLN A 13 -11.73 1.27 -2.60
C GLN A 13 -10.73 0.39 -1.83
N SER A 14 -10.27 -0.71 -2.43
CA SER A 14 -9.24 -1.56 -1.82
C SER A 14 -7.93 -0.81 -1.61
N VAL A 15 -7.49 0.01 -2.57
CA VAL A 15 -6.30 0.88 -2.44
C VAL A 15 -6.47 1.84 -1.27
N THR A 16 -7.61 2.52 -1.16
CA THR A 16 -7.90 3.41 -0.02
C THR A 16 -7.87 2.67 1.31
N ASN A 17 -8.47 1.48 1.39
CA ASN A 17 -8.47 0.69 2.62
C ASN A 17 -7.06 0.26 3.03
N LEU A 18 -6.21 -0.14 2.07
CA LEU A 18 -4.82 -0.50 2.33
C LEU A 18 -4.00 0.70 2.81
N LEU A 19 -4.16 1.87 2.19
CA LEU A 19 -3.50 3.11 2.64
C LEU A 19 -3.89 3.46 4.07
N ASN A 20 -5.20 3.43 4.39
CA ASN A 20 -5.68 3.68 5.74
C ASN A 20 -5.15 2.65 6.75
N CYS A 21 -4.98 1.39 6.34
CA CYS A 21 -4.39 0.36 7.18
C CYS A 21 -2.90 0.63 7.43
N SER A 22 -2.14 1.04 6.41
CA SER A 22 -0.74 1.46 6.54
C SER A 22 -0.59 2.59 7.56
N THR A 23 -1.41 3.65 7.47
CA THR A 23 -1.37 4.76 8.42
C THR A 23 -1.67 4.30 9.85
N GLN A 24 -2.71 3.49 10.05
CA GLN A 24 -3.04 2.97 11.38
C GLN A 24 -1.91 2.08 11.95
N TYR A 25 -1.22 1.32 11.09
CA TYR A 25 -0.04 0.55 11.50
C TYR A 25 1.11 1.45 11.95
N GLU A 26 1.40 2.55 11.24
CA GLU A 26 2.45 3.51 11.63
C GLU A 26 2.15 4.15 13.00
N GLU A 27 0.90 4.54 13.23
CA GLU A 27 0.45 5.13 14.50
C GLU A 27 0.56 4.12 15.67
N ALA A 28 0.09 2.89 15.45
CA ALA A 28 0.19 1.83 16.43
C ALA A 28 1.65 1.44 16.72
N ALA A 29 2.49 1.38 15.69
CA ALA A 29 3.91 1.09 15.81
C ALA A 29 4.65 2.17 16.61
N THR A 30 4.37 3.44 16.33
CA THR A 30 4.93 4.58 17.09
C THR A 30 4.54 4.49 18.57
N THR A 31 3.27 4.20 18.84
CA THR A 31 2.76 4.02 20.21
C THR A 31 3.45 2.85 20.91
N PHE A 32 3.61 1.72 20.23
CA PHE A 32 4.29 0.54 20.76
C PHE A 32 5.76 0.82 21.09
N VAL A 33 6.51 1.47 20.19
CA VAL A 33 7.92 1.85 20.40
C VAL A 33 8.05 2.76 21.63
N ALA A 34 7.19 3.78 21.75
CA ALA A 34 7.20 4.67 22.90
C ALA A 34 6.89 3.93 24.21
N ALA A 35 5.86 3.07 24.21
CA ALA A 35 5.49 2.28 25.38
C ALA A 35 6.60 1.30 25.80
N PHE A 36 7.26 0.67 24.83
CA PHE A 36 8.38 -0.23 25.09
C PHE A 36 9.56 0.52 25.72
N LYS A 37 9.99 1.64 25.13
CA LYS A 37 11.09 2.46 25.67
C LYS A 37 10.79 2.96 27.08
N ALA A 38 9.55 3.35 27.37
CA ALA A 38 9.12 3.74 28.72
C ALA A 38 9.14 2.56 29.71
N ALA A 39 8.69 1.37 29.30
CA ALA A 39 8.64 0.20 30.17
C ALA A 39 10.04 -0.26 30.64
N ILE A 40 11.05 -0.07 29.79
CA ILE A 40 12.43 -0.47 30.09
C ILE A 40 13.28 0.69 30.65
N GLU A 41 12.72 1.90 30.77
CA GLU A 41 13.46 3.08 31.20
C GLU A 41 14.05 2.88 32.61
N ALA A 42 13.26 2.30 33.51
CA ALA A 42 13.64 2.00 34.89
C ALA A 42 14.48 0.71 35.05
N MET A 43 14.71 -0.04 33.97
CA MET A 43 15.63 -1.19 34.03
C MET A 43 17.08 -0.68 34.06
N GLU A 44 17.97 -1.42 34.73
CA GLU A 44 19.40 -1.11 34.82
C GLU A 44 20.24 -2.36 34.54
N GLY A 45 21.45 -2.17 34.01
CA GLY A 45 22.43 -3.21 33.74
C GLY A 45 22.34 -3.85 32.35
N ASP A 46 23.28 -4.76 32.08
CA ASP A 46 23.53 -5.38 30.76
C ASP A 46 22.28 -6.00 30.10
N ALA A 47 21.31 -6.44 30.91
CA ALA A 47 20.05 -6.98 30.41
C ALA A 47 19.20 -5.93 29.70
N LYS A 48 19.16 -4.69 30.20
CA LYS A 48 18.48 -3.57 29.50
C LYS A 48 19.19 -3.26 28.20
N ASP A 49 20.51 -3.17 28.22
CA ASP A 49 21.30 -2.81 27.04
C ASP A 49 21.11 -3.82 25.92
N ALA A 50 21.15 -5.12 26.23
CA ALA A 50 20.85 -6.18 25.28
C ALA A 50 19.40 -6.11 24.74
N LEU A 51 18.43 -5.74 25.59
CA LEU A 51 17.03 -5.60 25.18
C LEU A 51 16.82 -4.40 24.25
N VAL A 52 17.46 -3.27 24.55
CA VAL A 52 17.45 -2.06 23.72
C VAL A 52 18.10 -2.36 22.38
N GLU A 53 19.29 -2.96 22.37
CA GLU A 53 20.00 -3.32 21.15
C GLU A 53 19.17 -4.24 20.26
N PHE A 54 18.57 -5.30 20.84
CA PHE A 54 17.69 -6.20 20.11
C PHE A 54 16.51 -5.46 19.49
N PHE A 55 15.86 -4.59 20.28
CA PHE A 55 14.68 -3.86 19.84
C PHE A 55 15.00 -2.87 18.71
N GLU A 56 16.02 -2.03 18.89
CA GLU A 56 16.41 -1.02 17.90
C GLU A 56 16.91 -1.66 16.60
N THR A 57 17.60 -2.80 16.70
CA THR A 57 18.14 -3.51 15.53
C THR A 57 17.07 -4.27 14.75
N ASN A 58 16.17 -4.99 15.45
CA ASN A 58 15.31 -5.98 14.81
C ASN A 58 13.83 -5.59 14.78
N ILE A 59 13.37 -4.80 15.74
CA ILE A 59 11.94 -4.58 15.96
C ILE A 59 11.53 -3.19 15.51
N GLU A 60 12.26 -2.14 15.90
CA GLU A 60 11.85 -0.76 15.65
C GLU A 60 11.67 -0.48 14.15
N GLY A 61 12.66 -0.85 13.32
CA GLY A 61 12.56 -0.73 11.86
C GLY A 61 11.44 -1.57 11.25
N LEU A 62 11.30 -2.82 11.70
CA LEU A 62 10.28 -3.74 11.20
C LEU A 62 8.86 -3.19 11.38
N VAL A 63 8.57 -2.69 12.59
CA VAL A 63 7.22 -2.21 12.94
C VAL A 63 6.93 -0.80 12.41
N THR A 64 7.93 0.09 12.38
CA THR A 64 7.72 1.50 11.98
C THR A 64 7.90 1.75 10.49
N LYS A 65 8.62 0.88 9.76
CA LYS A 65 8.95 1.10 8.35
C LYS A 65 8.59 -0.07 7.46
N ASP A 66 9.05 -1.28 7.77
CA ASP A 66 8.97 -2.39 6.81
C ASP A 66 7.54 -2.87 6.60
N ILE A 67 6.79 -3.10 7.70
CA ILE A 67 5.39 -3.53 7.61
C ILE A 67 4.50 -2.44 6.97
N PRO A 68 4.49 -1.18 7.47
CA PRO A 68 3.71 -0.14 6.83
C PRO A 68 4.12 0.10 5.37
N GLY A 69 5.43 0.13 5.10
CA GLY A 69 5.97 0.30 3.76
C GLY A 69 5.51 -0.80 2.80
N ALA A 70 5.45 -2.06 3.25
CA ALA A 70 4.94 -3.17 2.45
C ALA A 70 3.45 -3.02 2.14
N VAL A 71 2.63 -2.63 3.13
CA VAL A 71 1.18 -2.41 2.94
C VAL A 71 0.93 -1.25 1.97
N LYS A 72 1.68 -0.15 2.11
CA LYS A 72 1.64 0.97 1.18
C LYS A 72 2.09 0.56 -0.22
N GLY A 73 3.20 -0.16 -0.35
CA GLY A 73 3.70 -0.63 -1.64
C GLY A 73 2.69 -1.54 -2.36
N LEU A 74 2.01 -2.43 -1.62
CA LEU A 74 0.91 -3.23 -2.17
C LEU A 74 -0.22 -2.36 -2.70
N SER A 75 -0.61 -1.31 -1.97
CA SER A 75 -1.63 -0.37 -2.42
C SER A 75 -1.24 0.36 -3.71
N GLU A 76 0.03 0.75 -3.84
CA GLU A 76 0.57 1.42 -5.03
C GLU A 76 0.60 0.47 -6.24
N LEU A 77 0.98 -0.80 -6.05
CA LEU A 77 0.92 -1.83 -7.10
C LEU A 77 -0.51 -2.07 -7.58
N LEU A 78 -1.48 -2.16 -6.66
CA LEU A 78 -2.90 -2.32 -7.04
C LEU A 78 -3.41 -1.10 -7.83
N LYS A 79 -3.04 0.10 -7.41
CA LYS A 79 -3.39 1.35 -8.10
C LYS A 79 -2.81 1.40 -9.53
N ALA A 80 -1.54 1.04 -9.68
CA ALA A 80 -0.90 0.98 -10.99
C ALA A 80 -1.57 -0.04 -11.92
N ASN A 81 -1.94 -1.21 -11.38
CA ASN A 81 -2.68 -2.22 -12.14
C ASN A 81 -4.07 -1.72 -12.59
N ALA A 82 -4.81 -1.02 -11.72
CA ALA A 82 -6.10 -0.44 -12.08
C ALA A 82 -5.98 0.60 -13.20
N GLN A 83 -4.93 1.44 -13.17
CA GLN A 83 -4.65 2.40 -14.25
C GLN A 83 -4.31 1.72 -15.57
N ASN A 84 -3.48 0.68 -15.54
CA ASN A 84 -3.14 -0.10 -16.74
C ASN A 84 -4.38 -0.70 -17.41
N PHE A 85 -5.38 -1.15 -16.64
CA PHE A 85 -6.63 -1.64 -17.21
C PHE A 85 -7.43 -0.56 -17.94
N ASP A 86 -7.50 0.65 -17.38
CA ASP A 86 -8.18 1.79 -18.02
C ASP A 86 -7.48 2.20 -19.33
N ASP A 87 -6.14 2.24 -19.32
CA ASP A 87 -5.36 2.62 -20.49
C ASP A 87 -5.52 1.59 -21.62
N VAL A 88 -5.52 0.30 -21.28
CA VAL A 88 -5.75 -0.79 -22.26
C VAL A 88 -7.17 -0.76 -22.81
N ASP A 89 -8.19 -0.53 -21.97
CA ASP A 89 -9.59 -0.39 -22.43
C ASP A 89 -9.73 0.80 -23.40
N ALA A 90 -9.12 1.94 -23.07
CA ALA A 90 -9.11 3.13 -23.92
C ALA A 90 -8.41 2.89 -25.26
N GLN A 91 -7.25 2.22 -25.26
CA GLN A 91 -6.52 1.85 -26.48
C GLN A 91 -7.33 0.90 -27.36
N LEU A 92 -7.97 -0.12 -26.76
CA LEU A 92 -8.82 -1.06 -27.48
C LEU A 92 -10.03 -0.35 -28.09
N ALA A 93 -10.70 0.52 -27.33
CA ALA A 93 -11.82 1.32 -27.81
C ALA A 93 -11.43 2.23 -28.98
N ASN A 94 -10.27 2.88 -28.90
CA ASN A 94 -9.74 3.72 -29.97
C ASN A 94 -9.38 2.89 -31.22
N SER A 95 -8.79 1.71 -31.04
CA SER A 95 -8.45 0.80 -32.14
C SER A 95 -9.70 0.31 -32.88
N ILE A 96 -10.76 -0.06 -32.14
CA ILE A 96 -12.04 -0.48 -32.72
C ILE A 96 -12.70 0.68 -33.49
N ARG A 97 -12.73 1.89 -32.90
CA ARG A 97 -13.29 3.07 -33.58
C ARG A 97 -12.51 3.47 -34.82
N GLY A 98 -11.17 3.41 -34.75
CA GLY A 98 -10.28 3.70 -35.88
C GLY A 98 -10.40 2.68 -37.02
N ASN A 99 -10.67 1.42 -36.70
CA ASN A 99 -10.83 0.35 -37.69
C ASN A 99 -12.28 0.17 -38.19
N GLY A 100 -13.27 0.76 -37.52
CA GLY A 100 -14.70 0.67 -37.85
C GLY A 100 -15.29 1.84 -38.63
N GLY A 101 -14.55 2.94 -38.82
CA GLY A 101 -15.02 4.17 -39.49
C GLY A 101 -14.72 4.30 -40.99
N GLY A 102 -14.07 3.29 -41.59
CA GLY A 102 -13.55 3.36 -42.96
C GLY A 102 -14.14 2.30 -43.89
N ASN A 103 -15.46 2.20 -44.02
CA ASN A 103 -16.07 1.56 -45.20
C ASN A 103 -17.50 2.07 -45.42
N GLY A 104 -17.62 3.27 -45.97
CA GLY A 104 -18.91 3.88 -46.32
C GLY A 104 -18.81 4.92 -47.44
N GLY A 105 -17.75 4.84 -48.26
CA GLY A 105 -17.55 5.72 -49.41
C GLY A 105 -17.52 4.90 -50.69
N ASN A 106 -18.68 4.72 -51.29
CA ASN A 106 -18.87 4.64 -52.73
C ASN A 106 -20.28 5.11 -53.08
#